data_AF-A0A654AKR5-F1
#
_entry.id   AF-A0A654AKR5-F1
#
_cell.length_a   1.000
_cell.length_b   1.000
_cell.length_c   1.000
_cell.angle_alpha   90.00
_cell.angle_beta   90.00
_cell.angle_gamma   90.00
#
_symmetry.space_group_name_H-M   'P 1'
#
loop_
_entity.id
_entity.type
_entity.pdbx_description
1 polymer ?
#
loop_
_entity_poly.entity_id
_entity_poly.type
_entity_poly.pdbx_seq_one_letter_code
_entity_poly.pdbx_strand_id
1 'polypeptide(L)'
;MASKPPIDNRREPRIPAECRGLARLAISIEILDASAAGLRARAGMPLASGTLLKLTLPGGAERHARIAWVDDHVFGCEFMKPLNAKELRDLIDATANAAPYAICA
;
A
#
# COMPACT_ATOMS: atom_id res chain seq x y z
N MET A 1 8.70 43.39 -10.97
CA MET A 1 9.12 42.47 -12.04
C MET A 1 8.14 41.30 -12.05
N ALA A 2 7.30 41.16 -13.09
CA ALA A 2 6.40 40.03 -13.19
C ALA A 2 7.19 38.79 -13.64
N SER A 3 7.15 37.71 -12.86
CA SER A 3 7.79 36.43 -13.21
C SER A 3 7.14 35.85 -14.47
N LYS A 4 7.95 35.38 -15.42
CA LYS A 4 7.49 34.67 -16.62
C LYS A 4 6.56 33.51 -16.22
N PRO A 5 5.39 33.35 -16.87
CA PRO A 5 4.53 32.21 -16.58
C PRO A 5 5.28 30.90 -16.87
N PRO A 6 5.11 29.86 -16.04
CA PRO A 6 5.75 28.57 -16.25
C PRO A 6 5.36 28.03 -17.63
N ILE A 7 6.36 27.55 -18.38
CA ILE A 7 6.15 26.99 -19.72
C ILE A 7 5.31 25.71 -19.57
N ASP A 8 4.18 25.66 -20.27
CA ASP A 8 3.29 24.50 -20.27
C ASP A 8 3.77 23.44 -21.26
N ASN A 9 4.53 22.45 -20.79
CA ASN A 9 5.08 21.34 -21.59
C ASN A 9 4.14 20.11 -21.67
N ARG A 10 2.81 20.30 -21.56
CA ARG A 10 1.87 19.18 -21.65
C ARG A 10 1.77 18.67 -23.09
N ARG A 11 1.68 17.34 -23.25
CA ARG A 11 1.46 16.70 -24.56
C ARG A 11 0.07 16.98 -25.13
N GLU A 12 -0.91 17.23 -24.26
CA GLU A 12 -2.33 17.40 -24.63
C GLU A 12 -2.94 18.60 -23.88
N PRO A 13 -3.90 19.32 -24.49
CA PRO A 13 -4.60 20.43 -23.85
C PRO A 13 -5.48 19.94 -22.68
N ARG A 14 -5.57 20.73 -21.61
CA ARG A 14 -6.50 20.46 -20.49
C ARG A 14 -7.91 20.90 -20.85
N ILE A 15 -8.88 20.04 -20.61
CA ILE A 15 -10.30 20.42 -20.59
C ILE A 15 -10.72 20.48 -19.12
N PRO A 16 -11.27 21.61 -18.63
CA PRO A 16 -11.77 21.70 -17.27
C PRO A 16 -12.83 20.62 -16.99
N ALA A 17 -12.64 19.86 -15.92
CA ALA A 17 -13.59 18.86 -15.44
C ALA A 17 -13.66 18.94 -13.92
N GLU A 18 -14.81 19.36 -13.40
CA GLU A 18 -15.09 19.41 -11.96
C GLU A 18 -15.90 18.18 -11.56
N CYS A 19 -15.22 17.07 -11.29
CA CYS A 19 -15.86 15.81 -10.93
C CYS A 19 -15.07 15.06 -9.85
N ARG A 20 -15.72 14.08 -9.21
CA ARG A 20 -15.07 13.21 -8.23
C ARG A 20 -14.40 12.04 -8.94
N GLY A 21 -13.16 11.71 -8.53
CA GLY A 21 -12.43 10.54 -8.97
C GLY A 21 -12.01 9.67 -7.80
N LEU A 22 -11.78 8.38 -8.06
CA LEU A 22 -11.15 7.45 -7.12
C LEU A 22 -9.84 6.98 -7.73
N ALA A 23 -8.75 7.17 -6.99
CA ALA A 23 -7.45 6.62 -7.36
C ALA A 23 -7.15 5.39 -6.48
N ARG A 24 -6.59 4.35 -7.09
CA ARG A 24 -5.96 3.24 -6.36
C ARG A 24 -4.46 3.43 -6.46
N LEU A 25 -3.79 3.41 -5.32
CA LEU A 25 -2.35 3.59 -5.25
C LEU A 25 -1.71 2.30 -4.74
N ALA A 26 -0.73 1.80 -5.49
CA ALA A 26 0.13 0.72 -5.03
C ALA A 26 1.39 1.34 -4.42
N ILE A 27 1.69 0.98 -3.18
CA ILE A 27 2.84 1.47 -2.43
C ILE A 27 3.63 0.29 -1.89
N SER A 28 4.95 0.45 -1.81
CA SER A 28 5.79 -0.48 -1.06
C SER A 28 5.64 -0.22 0.43
N ILE A 29 5.57 -1.30 1.21
CA ILE A 29 5.55 -1.28 2.67
C ILE A 29 6.65 -2.21 3.20
N GLU A 30 7.15 -1.91 4.39
CA GLU A 30 8.08 -2.77 5.11
C GLU A 30 7.32 -3.52 6.20
N ILE A 31 7.23 -4.85 6.11
CA ILE A 31 6.54 -5.68 7.10
C ILE A 31 7.46 -5.84 8.31
N LEU A 32 7.00 -5.42 9.49
CA LEU A 32 7.76 -5.46 10.74
C LEU A 32 7.48 -6.74 11.54
N ASP A 33 6.24 -7.20 11.54
CA ASP A 33 5.82 -8.50 12.04
C ASP A 33 4.48 -8.93 11.42
N ALA A 34 4.17 -10.22 11.52
CA ALA A 34 2.96 -10.80 10.98
C ALA A 34 2.41 -11.91 11.88
N SER A 35 1.10 -12.07 11.84
CA SER A 35 0.35 -13.15 12.46
C SER A 35 -0.65 -13.74 11.45
N ALA A 36 -1.38 -14.78 11.84
CA ALA A 36 -2.46 -15.30 11.01
C ALA A 36 -3.58 -14.26 10.77
N ALA A 37 -3.80 -13.32 11.70
CA ALA A 37 -4.92 -12.39 11.65
C ALA A 37 -4.57 -11.01 11.08
N GLY A 38 -3.29 -10.69 10.89
CA GLY A 38 -2.88 -9.35 10.49
C GLY A 38 -1.38 -9.15 10.48
N LEU A 39 -0.96 -7.92 10.21
CA LEU A 39 0.44 -7.52 10.23
C LEU A 39 0.64 -6.12 10.80
N ARG A 40 1.87 -5.85 11.20
CA ARG A 40 2.38 -4.50 11.46
C ARG A 40 3.40 -4.15 10.39
N ALA A 41 3.28 -2.96 9.81
CA ALA A 41 4.16 -2.51 8.74
C ALA A 41 4.45 -1.01 8.80
N ARG A 42 5.50 -0.60 8.09
CA ARG A 42 5.86 0.80 7.86
C ARG A 42 5.55 1.20 6.42
N ALA A 43 5.01 2.40 6.22
CA ALA A 43 4.75 2.99 4.91
C ALA A 43 5.49 4.33 4.75
N GLY A 44 5.93 4.62 3.52
CA GLY A 44 6.60 5.89 3.18
C GLY A 44 5.66 7.10 3.03
N MET A 45 4.38 6.94 3.35
CA MET A 45 3.40 8.02 3.29
C MET A 45 2.34 7.87 4.39
N PRO A 46 1.67 8.96 4.77
CA PRO A 46 0.59 8.91 5.76
C PRO A 46 -0.55 8.00 5.31
N LEU A 47 -1.01 7.14 6.21
CA LEU A 47 -2.17 6.29 6.04
C LEU A 47 -3.22 6.62 7.13
N ALA A 48 -4.49 6.34 6.84
CA ALA A 48 -5.57 6.57 7.79
C ALA A 48 -6.07 5.26 8.40
N SER A 49 -6.42 5.29 9.68
CA SER A 49 -7.15 4.18 10.31
C SER A 49 -8.50 3.98 9.62
N GLY A 50 -8.92 2.74 9.47
CA GLY A 50 -10.12 2.34 8.74
C GLY A 50 -9.94 2.20 7.22
N THR A 51 -8.80 2.64 6.65
CA THR A 51 -8.51 2.42 5.22
C THR A 51 -8.46 0.93 4.90
N LEU A 52 -9.08 0.55 3.77
CA LEU A 52 -9.00 -0.80 3.22
C LEU A 52 -7.78 -0.93 2.33
N LEU A 53 -7.03 -2.01 2.56
CA LEU A 53 -5.83 -2.37 1.81
C LEU A 53 -6.09 -3.66 1.03
N LYS A 54 -5.54 -3.71 -0.19
CA LYS A 54 -5.25 -4.98 -0.87
C LYS A 54 -3.74 -5.19 -0.78
N LEU A 55 -3.33 -6.22 -0.06
CA LEU A 55 -1.93 -6.56 0.18
C LEU A 55 -1.53 -7.74 -0.70
N THR A 56 -0.38 -7.62 -1.35
CA THR A 56 0.33 -8.77 -1.93
C THR A 56 1.50 -9.05 -1.01
N LEU A 57 1.44 -10.18 -0.32
CA LEU A 57 2.40 -10.57 0.69
C LEU A 57 3.53 -11.38 0.07
N PRO A 58 4.76 -11.29 0.60
CA PRO A 58 5.81 -12.28 0.32
C PRO A 58 5.28 -13.71 0.53
N GLY A 59 5.73 -14.65 -0.30
CA GLY A 59 5.15 -16.00 -0.36
C GLY A 59 3.90 -16.11 -1.26
N GLY A 60 3.46 -15.00 -1.87
CA GLY A 60 2.46 -14.98 -2.95
C GLY A 60 1.01 -14.89 -2.48
N ALA A 61 0.76 -14.79 -1.17
CA ALA A 61 -0.60 -14.63 -0.64
C ALA A 61 -1.13 -13.21 -0.90
N GLU A 62 -2.36 -13.09 -1.39
CA GLU A 62 -3.08 -11.81 -1.45
C GLU A 62 -4.07 -11.70 -0.30
N ARG A 63 -4.17 -10.52 0.34
CA ARG A 63 -5.12 -10.29 1.42
C ARG A 63 -5.76 -8.91 1.43
N HIS A 64 -7.07 -8.89 1.61
CA HIS A 64 -7.78 -7.68 1.98
C HIS A 64 -7.64 -7.46 3.48
N ALA A 65 -7.29 -6.23 3.86
CA ALA A 65 -7.07 -5.85 5.24
C ALA A 65 -7.68 -4.48 5.53
N ARG A 66 -7.93 -4.19 6.80
CA ARG A 66 -8.32 -2.87 7.28
C ARG A 66 -7.25 -2.35 8.23
N ILE A 67 -6.82 -1.11 8.05
CA ILE A 67 -5.92 -0.47 9.00
C ILE A 67 -6.66 -0.29 10.34
N ALA A 68 -6.17 -0.95 11.38
CA ALA A 68 -6.77 -0.96 12.71
C ALA A 68 -6.28 0.22 13.55
N TRP A 69 -5.02 0.60 13.39
CA TRP A 69 -4.38 1.73 14.06
C TRP A 69 -3.20 2.25 13.22
N VAL A 70 -2.83 3.50 13.46
CA VAL A 70 -1.66 4.17 12.86
C VAL A 70 -0.91 4.91 13.96
N ASP A 71 0.41 4.79 13.96
CA ASP A 71 1.35 5.54 14.79
C ASP A 71 2.49 6.04 13.89
N ASP A 72 2.44 7.32 13.55
CA ASP A 72 3.35 7.96 12.58
C ASP A 72 3.39 7.21 11.23
N HIS A 73 4.54 6.66 10.84
CA HIS A 73 4.71 5.88 9.62
C HIS A 73 4.44 4.38 9.79
N VAL A 74 4.11 3.94 11.01
CA VAL A 74 3.82 2.54 11.34
C VAL A 74 2.32 2.34 11.46
N PHE A 75 1.82 1.22 10.95
CA PHE A 75 0.42 0.88 11.06
C PHE A 75 0.25 -0.61 11.33
N GLY A 76 -0.83 -0.93 12.04
CA GLY A 76 -1.32 -2.30 12.18
C GLY A 76 -2.56 -2.48 11.32
N CYS A 77 -2.65 -3.62 10.63
CA CYS A 77 -3.86 -3.98 9.90
C CYS A 77 -4.37 -5.37 10.27
N GLU A 78 -5.69 -5.51 10.20
CA GLU A 78 -6.42 -6.75 10.41
C GLU A 78 -6.85 -7.30 9.07
N PHE A 79 -6.57 -8.59 8.82
CA PHE A 79 -7.01 -9.27 7.62
C PHE A 79 -8.51 -9.58 7.70
N MET A 80 -9.23 -9.29 6.62
CA MET A 80 -10.65 -9.64 6.53
C MET A 80 -10.88 -11.16 6.52
N LYS A 81 -9.86 -11.93 6.10
CA LYS A 81 -9.81 -13.39 6.21
C LYS A 81 -8.44 -13.78 6.78
N PRO A 82 -8.35 -14.54 7.88
CA PRO A 82 -7.06 -14.99 8.40
C PRO A 82 -6.26 -15.80 7.36
N LEU A 83 -4.94 -15.70 7.43
CA LEU A 83 -4.04 -16.61 6.73
C LEU A 83 -4.17 -18.01 7.33
N ASN A 84 -4.12 -19.02 6.47
CA ASN A 84 -3.95 -20.40 6.93
C ASN A 84 -2.50 -20.66 7.34
N ALA A 85 -2.26 -21.80 8.00
CA ALA A 85 -0.93 -22.14 8.52
C ALA A 85 0.15 -22.24 7.43
N LYS A 86 -0.21 -22.64 6.20
CA LYS A 86 0.75 -22.68 5.08
C LYS A 86 1.09 -21.27 4.61
N GLU A 87 0.08 -20.43 4.37
CA GLU A 87 0.29 -19.04 3.93
C GLU A 87 1.13 -18.23 4.93
N LEU A 88 0.91 -18.42 6.24
CA LEU A 88 1.71 -17.76 7.27
C LEU A 88 3.17 -18.24 7.26
N ARG A 89 3.41 -19.56 7.08
CA ARG A 89 4.77 -20.09 6.95
C ARG A 89 5.46 -19.55 5.70
N ASP A 90 4.79 -19.59 4.56
CA ASP A 90 5.34 -19.07 3.29
C ASP A 90 5.73 -17.59 3.41
N LEU A 91 4.92 -16.78 4.11
CA LEU A 91 5.22 -15.37 4.41
C LEU A 91 6.49 -15.22 5.25
N ILE A 92 6.59 -15.97 6.35
CA ILE A 92 7.74 -15.91 7.27
C ILE A 92 9.01 -16.37 6.55
N ASP A 93 8.97 -17.45 5.78
CA ASP A 93 10.11 -18.00 5.05
C ASP A 93 10.58 -17.03 3.94
N ALA A 94 9.67 -16.24 3.38
CA ALA A 94 9.98 -15.24 2.37
C ALA A 94 10.60 -13.93 2.92
N THR A 95 10.61 -13.71 4.25
CA THR A 95 11.13 -12.46 4.85
C THR A 95 12.61 -12.21 4.57
N ALA A 96 13.42 -13.26 4.42
CA ALA A 96 14.83 -13.14 4.03
C ALA A 96 15.03 -12.56 2.61
N ASN A 97 13.99 -12.61 1.75
CA ASN A 97 14.02 -12.19 0.35
C ASN A 97 12.94 -11.15 0.02
N ALA A 98 12.45 -10.39 1.01
CA ALA A 98 11.34 -9.45 0.86
C ALA A 98 11.71 -8.19 0.05
N ALA A 99 12.14 -8.37 -1.20
CA ALA A 99 12.04 -7.32 -2.20
C ALA A 99 10.55 -7.02 -2.42
N PRO A 100 10.14 -5.75 -2.52
CA PRO A 100 8.76 -5.42 -2.87
C PRO A 100 8.43 -6.14 -4.17
N TYR A 101 7.42 -7.02 -4.17
CA TYR A 101 6.92 -7.64 -5.39
C TYR A 101 6.60 -6.49 -6.35
N ALA A 102 7.41 -6.36 -7.39
CA ALA A 102 7.32 -5.30 -8.36
C ALA A 102 5.87 -5.26 -8.85
N ILE A 103 5.27 -4.09 -8.67
CA ILE A 103 3.92 -3.77 -9.13
C ILE A 103 3.91 -4.04 -10.63
N CYS A 104 3.00 -4.92 -11.08
CA CYS A 104 2.73 -5.39 -12.44
C CYS A 104 3.50 -4.70 -13.60
N ALA A 105 4.20 -5.51 -14.39
CA ALA A 105 4.37 -5.27 -15.82
C ALA A 105 3.14 -5.78 -16.58
#